data_AF-A0A7V8YZS0-F1
#
_entry.id   AF-A0A7V8YZS0-F1
#
_cell.length_a   1.000
_cell.length_b   1.000
_cell.length_c   1.000
_cell.angle_alpha   90.00
_cell.angle_beta   90.00
_cell.angle_gamma   90.00
#
_symmetry.space_group_name_H-M   'P 1'
#
loop_
_entity.id
_entity.type
_entity.pdbx_description
1 polymer ?
#
loop_
_entity_poly.entity_id
_entity_poly.type
_entity_poly.pdbx_seq_one_letter_code
_entity_poly.pdbx_strand_id
1 'polypeptide(L)'
;MSIPEGFKGLLFPCECVSARKEHYSDPWAGVAKNRLIVDGTKEKILNLVAQEPRTISQLAKELKIAPPTVHKHINEMLTSELLRDSEEWEKLHPKERYYEPNFPVVWSEDRAEFEEICQKMSEQFVVIFEQARPQFEQAFDKMSLAEKGWEFADLAQYFYTCIQRGARKTLEERGTLPPAKKHRNGVEWVFWAEEPKTNGK
;
A
#
# COMPACT_ATOMS: atom_id res chain seq x y z
N MET A 1 0.24 -19.41 6.80
CA MET A 1 0.98 -20.56 7.36
C MET A 1 1.94 -19.99 8.37
N SER A 2 1.87 -20.44 9.62
CA SER A 2 2.84 -20.09 10.65
C SER A 2 4.18 -20.80 10.39
N ILE A 3 5.31 -20.19 10.77
CA ILE A 3 6.64 -20.81 10.70
C ILE A 3 6.67 -22.04 11.62
N PRO A 4 7.01 -23.24 11.12
CA PRO A 4 7.26 -24.38 11.97
C PRO A 4 8.42 -24.12 12.91
N GLU A 5 8.31 -24.56 14.16
CA GLU A 5 9.41 -24.52 15.12
C GLU A 5 10.69 -25.13 14.51
N GLY A 6 11.79 -24.38 14.53
CA GLY A 6 13.09 -24.82 14.00
C GLY A 6 13.34 -24.59 12.51
N PHE A 7 12.46 -23.86 11.80
CA PHE A 7 12.70 -23.51 10.39
C PHE A 7 14.01 -22.71 10.18
N LYS A 8 14.89 -23.22 9.30
CA LYS A 8 16.18 -22.60 8.93
C LYS A 8 16.17 -22.08 7.50
N GLY A 9 15.53 -20.95 7.24
CA GLY A 9 15.54 -20.31 5.93
C GLY A 9 15.32 -18.81 5.99
N LEU A 10 15.47 -18.14 4.86
CA LEU A 10 15.37 -16.68 4.80
C LEU A 10 13.96 -16.19 5.12
N LEU A 11 13.90 -15.02 5.74
CA LEU A 11 12.69 -14.24 5.93
C LEU A 11 12.79 -13.00 5.05
N PHE A 12 11.87 -12.89 4.11
CA PHE A 12 11.79 -11.73 3.24
C PHE A 12 10.76 -10.74 3.81
N PRO A 13 11.09 -9.44 3.88
CA PRO A 13 10.20 -8.46 4.48
C PRO A 13 8.95 -8.20 3.63
N CYS A 14 9.02 -8.26 2.29
CA CYS A 14 7.86 -7.99 1.45
C CYS A 14 7.06 -9.26 1.10
N GLU A 15 5.74 -9.23 1.25
CA GLU A 15 4.86 -10.31 0.78
C GLU A 15 4.85 -10.45 -0.75
N CYS A 16 5.26 -9.40 -1.47
CA CYS A 16 5.41 -9.41 -2.93
C CYS A 16 6.42 -10.44 -3.43
N VAL A 17 7.42 -10.79 -2.60
CA VAL A 17 8.47 -11.78 -2.91
C VAL A 17 8.46 -12.97 -1.95
N SER A 18 7.54 -12.98 -0.98
CA SER A 18 7.42 -14.01 0.06
C SER A 18 6.08 -14.73 0.00
N ALA A 19 6.09 -16.05 0.09
CA ALA A 19 4.86 -16.83 0.24
C ALA A 19 4.26 -16.72 1.67
N ARG A 20 5.01 -16.18 2.65
CA ARG A 20 4.62 -16.12 4.06
C ARG A 20 3.77 -14.89 4.38
N LYS A 21 2.83 -15.02 5.33
CA LYS A 21 1.85 -13.99 5.74
C LYS A 21 2.09 -13.44 7.16
N GLU A 22 3.33 -13.40 7.62
CA GLU A 22 3.60 -13.21 9.06
C GLU A 22 3.94 -11.79 9.48
N HIS A 23 4.18 -10.88 8.55
CA HIS A 23 4.65 -9.54 8.87
C HIS A 23 3.91 -8.47 8.10
N TYR A 24 3.71 -7.33 8.76
CA TYR A 24 3.24 -6.11 8.12
C TYR A 24 4.15 -5.78 6.94
N SER A 25 3.63 -5.93 5.73
CA SER A 25 4.35 -5.68 4.48
C SER A 25 3.80 -4.43 3.81
N ASP A 26 4.46 -4.00 2.74
CA ASP A 26 3.95 -2.93 1.89
C ASP A 26 2.45 -3.16 1.60
N PRO A 27 1.56 -2.17 1.81
CA PRO A 27 0.13 -2.35 1.62
C PRO A 27 -0.22 -2.93 0.23
N TRP A 28 0.54 -2.55 -0.81
CA TRP A 28 0.35 -2.99 -2.20
C TRP A 28 0.96 -4.35 -2.50
N ALA A 29 1.68 -4.98 -1.56
CA ALA A 29 2.33 -6.27 -1.76
C ALA A 29 1.35 -7.37 -2.17
N GLY A 30 0.16 -7.42 -1.57
CA GLY A 30 -0.90 -8.37 -1.93
C GLY A 30 -1.44 -8.15 -3.34
N VAL A 31 -1.60 -6.88 -3.74
CA VAL A 31 -2.05 -6.49 -5.08
C VAL A 31 -1.00 -6.87 -6.13
N ALA A 32 0.27 -6.57 -5.87
CA ALA A 32 1.39 -6.91 -6.74
C ALA A 32 1.56 -8.42 -6.89
N LYS A 33 1.56 -9.16 -5.78
CA LYS A 33 1.70 -10.63 -5.75
C LYS A 33 0.61 -11.33 -6.56
N ASN A 34 -0.64 -10.87 -6.43
CA ASN A 34 -1.79 -11.42 -7.14
C ASN A 34 -1.99 -10.78 -8.52
N ARG A 35 -1.08 -9.91 -8.95
CA ARG A 35 -1.08 -9.23 -10.26
C ARG A 35 -2.38 -8.51 -10.58
N LEU A 36 -3.00 -7.87 -9.59
CA LEU A 36 -4.35 -7.33 -9.73
C LEU A 36 -4.43 -6.08 -10.62
N ILE A 37 -3.32 -5.34 -10.83
CA ILE A 37 -3.27 -4.07 -11.60
C ILE A 37 -2.30 -4.14 -12.80
N VAL A 38 -1.64 -5.29 -13.04
CA VAL A 38 -0.47 -5.43 -13.94
C VAL A 38 -0.77 -5.16 -15.43
N ASP A 39 -2.03 -5.09 -15.84
CA ASP A 39 -2.42 -4.93 -17.24
C ASP A 39 -2.43 -3.47 -17.76
N GLY A 40 -2.14 -2.46 -16.92
CA GLY A 40 -2.14 -1.03 -17.27
C GLY A 40 -3.52 -0.46 -17.62
N THR A 41 -4.47 -1.28 -18.08
CA THR A 41 -5.86 -0.91 -18.30
C THR A 41 -6.58 -0.74 -16.97
N LYS A 42 -6.39 -1.64 -16.00
CA LYS A 42 -6.96 -1.50 -14.64
C LYS A 42 -6.41 -0.29 -13.90
N GLU A 43 -5.13 0.01 -14.10
CA GLU A 43 -4.51 1.24 -13.59
C GLU A 43 -5.18 2.48 -14.18
N LYS A 44 -5.38 2.52 -15.50
CA LYS A 44 -6.11 3.63 -16.16
C LYS A 44 -7.56 3.72 -15.66
N ILE A 45 -8.25 2.59 -15.49
CA ILE A 45 -9.60 2.57 -14.92
C ILE A 45 -9.59 3.19 -13.52
N LEU A 46 -8.67 2.77 -12.63
CA LEU A 46 -8.54 3.33 -11.27
C LEU A 46 -8.33 4.84 -11.29
N ASN A 47 -7.42 5.33 -12.13
CA ASN A 47 -7.16 6.76 -12.24
C ASN A 47 -8.39 7.54 -12.73
N LEU A 48 -9.13 7.01 -13.71
CA LEU A 48 -10.33 7.65 -14.24
C LEU A 48 -11.47 7.71 -13.23
N VAL A 49 -11.70 6.60 -12.50
CA VAL A 49 -12.77 6.51 -11.49
C VAL A 49 -12.42 7.20 -10.18
N ALA A 50 -11.12 7.40 -9.91
CA ALA A 50 -10.66 8.20 -8.78
C ALA A 50 -11.03 9.68 -8.96
N GLN A 51 -10.81 10.24 -10.15
CA GLN A 51 -11.15 11.64 -10.44
C GLN A 51 -12.66 11.91 -10.32
N GLU A 52 -13.46 10.97 -10.81
CA GLU A 52 -14.92 11.07 -10.81
C GLU A 52 -15.51 9.66 -11.00
N PRO A 53 -16.56 9.27 -10.26
CA PRO A 53 -17.23 7.99 -10.51
C PRO A 53 -17.68 7.86 -11.97
N ARG A 54 -17.42 6.71 -12.60
CA ARG A 54 -17.75 6.48 -14.02
C ARG A 54 -18.48 5.16 -14.25
N THR A 55 -19.30 5.13 -15.29
CA THR A 55 -19.96 3.92 -15.81
C THR A 55 -19.05 3.16 -16.78
N ILE A 56 -19.40 1.89 -17.05
CA ILE A 56 -18.71 1.06 -18.08
C ILE A 56 -18.71 1.75 -19.45
N SER A 57 -19.83 2.39 -19.83
CA SER A 57 -19.96 3.06 -21.12
C SER A 57 -19.03 4.27 -21.24
N GLN A 58 -18.92 5.07 -20.17
CA GLN A 58 -17.99 6.21 -20.12
C GLN A 58 -16.54 5.74 -20.19
N LEU A 59 -16.18 4.74 -19.39
CA LEU A 59 -14.83 4.15 -19.39
C LEU A 59 -14.47 3.55 -20.76
N ALA A 60 -15.40 2.83 -21.41
CA ALA A 60 -15.17 2.26 -22.75
C ALA A 60 -14.87 3.33 -23.79
N LYS A 61 -15.64 4.43 -23.76
CA LYS A 61 -15.45 5.59 -24.65
C LYS A 61 -14.09 6.24 -24.43
N GLU A 62 -13.71 6.47 -23.18
CA GLU A 62 -12.49 7.18 -22.81
C GLU A 62 -11.23 6.35 -23.06
N LEU A 63 -11.26 5.07 -22.70
CA LEU A 63 -10.16 4.13 -22.92
C LEU A 63 -10.07 3.66 -24.38
N LYS A 64 -11.07 3.95 -25.22
CA LYS A 64 -11.19 3.52 -26.61
C LYS A 64 -11.09 1.99 -26.76
N ILE A 65 -11.75 1.26 -25.85
CA ILE A 65 -11.82 -0.20 -25.88
C ILE A 65 -13.28 -0.67 -25.84
N ALA A 66 -13.52 -1.91 -26.23
CA ALA A 66 -14.87 -2.46 -26.31
C ALA A 66 -15.54 -2.53 -24.92
N PRO A 67 -16.84 -2.20 -24.78
CA PRO A 67 -17.56 -2.29 -23.51
C PRO A 67 -17.48 -3.66 -22.80
N PRO A 68 -17.52 -4.81 -23.52
CA PRO A 68 -17.33 -6.12 -22.87
C PRO A 68 -15.95 -6.28 -22.21
N THR A 69 -14.90 -5.67 -22.78
CA THR A 69 -13.55 -5.69 -22.20
C THR A 69 -13.51 -4.88 -20.91
N VAL A 70 -14.09 -3.68 -20.90
CA VAL A 70 -14.22 -2.88 -19.66
C VAL A 70 -15.01 -3.61 -18.60
N HIS A 71 -16.15 -4.19 -18.98
CA HIS A 71 -17.00 -4.97 -18.07
C HIS A 71 -16.22 -6.13 -17.41
N LYS A 72 -15.38 -6.84 -18.17
CA LYS A 72 -14.48 -7.87 -17.63
C LYS A 72 -13.55 -7.30 -16.56
N HIS A 73 -12.82 -6.21 -16.86
CA HIS A 73 -11.90 -5.60 -15.91
C HIS A 73 -12.61 -5.09 -14.64
N ILE A 74 -13.76 -4.43 -14.78
CA ILE A 74 -14.56 -3.94 -13.66
C ILE A 74 -14.98 -5.09 -12.75
N ASN A 75 -15.48 -6.21 -13.30
CA ASN A 75 -15.88 -7.35 -12.48
C ASN A 75 -14.71 -7.99 -11.73
N GLU A 76 -13.55 -8.09 -12.37
CA GLU A 76 -12.33 -8.56 -11.69
C GLU A 76 -11.95 -7.63 -10.54
N MET A 77 -12.02 -6.32 -10.74
CA MET A 77 -11.67 -5.31 -9.74
C MET A 77 -12.69 -5.19 -8.59
N LEU A 78 -13.98 -5.40 -8.86
CA LEU A 78 -15.01 -5.54 -7.83
C LEU A 78 -14.79 -6.81 -6.99
N THR A 79 -14.49 -7.93 -7.66
CA THR A 79 -14.20 -9.20 -6.98
C THR A 79 -12.95 -9.10 -6.11
N SER A 80 -11.95 -8.35 -6.57
CA SER A 80 -10.75 -8.08 -5.80
C SER A 80 -10.88 -6.88 -4.85
N GLU A 81 -12.07 -6.30 -4.68
CA GLU A 81 -12.36 -5.17 -3.80
C GLU A 81 -11.47 -3.93 -4.03
N LEU A 82 -10.99 -3.73 -5.27
CA LEU A 82 -10.31 -2.50 -5.70
C LEU A 82 -11.31 -1.39 -6.04
N LEU A 83 -12.51 -1.76 -6.49
CA LEU A 83 -13.62 -0.87 -6.79
C LEU A 83 -14.82 -1.18 -5.91
N ARG A 84 -15.71 -0.19 -5.77
CA ARG A 84 -17.05 -0.32 -5.22
C ARG A 84 -18.07 0.40 -6.10
N ASP A 85 -19.34 0.06 -5.93
CA ASP A 85 -20.44 0.84 -6.50
C ASP A 85 -20.48 2.21 -5.79
N SER A 86 -20.58 3.31 -6.55
CA SER A 86 -20.77 4.65 -6.00
C SER A 86 -22.25 4.84 -5.64
N GLU A 87 -22.53 5.03 -4.36
CA GLU A 87 -23.90 5.17 -3.83
C GLU A 87 -24.41 6.62 -3.94
N GLU A 88 -23.51 7.60 -3.92
CA GLU A 88 -23.81 9.03 -3.76
C GLU A 88 -23.97 9.79 -5.08
N TRP A 89 -23.70 9.16 -6.23
CA TRP A 89 -23.74 9.84 -7.53
C TRP A 89 -25.17 9.97 -8.10
N GLU A 90 -25.51 11.14 -8.64
CA GLU A 90 -26.80 11.37 -9.31
C GLU A 90 -26.96 10.47 -10.54
N LYS A 91 -27.84 9.48 -10.42
CA LYS A 91 -28.14 8.54 -11.49
C LYS A 91 -29.15 9.15 -12.46
N LEU A 92 -28.75 9.34 -13.71
CA LEU A 92 -29.68 9.68 -14.79
C LEU A 92 -30.67 8.54 -15.07
N HIS A 93 -30.23 7.28 -14.88
CA HIS A 93 -31.04 6.09 -15.04
C HIS A 93 -30.91 5.10 -13.87
N PRO A 94 -32.00 4.51 -13.35
CA PRO A 94 -31.96 3.61 -12.18
C PRO A 94 -31.08 2.36 -12.32
N LYS A 95 -30.76 1.96 -13.56
CA LYS A 95 -29.93 0.79 -13.88
C LYS A 95 -28.45 1.12 -14.07
N GLU A 96 -28.09 2.41 -14.14
CA GLU A 96 -26.70 2.80 -14.31
C GLU A 96 -25.93 2.65 -13.01
N ARG A 97 -24.78 1.99 -13.12
CA ARG A 97 -23.84 1.77 -12.03
C ARG A 97 -22.59 2.58 -12.30
N TYR A 98 -22.28 3.46 -11.35
CA TYR A 98 -21.06 4.22 -11.29
C TYR A 98 -20.10 3.50 -10.35
N TYR A 99 -18.82 3.49 -10.71
CA TYR A 99 -17.77 2.83 -9.93
C TYR A 99 -16.75 3.85 -9.46
N GLU A 100 -16.20 3.61 -8.28
CA GLU A 100 -15.17 4.42 -7.64
C GLU A 100 -14.18 3.52 -6.88
N PRO A 101 -12.98 4.01 -6.50
CA PRO A 101 -12.04 3.24 -5.70
C PRO A 101 -12.65 2.82 -4.35
N ASN A 102 -12.37 1.58 -3.92
CA ASN A 102 -12.78 1.10 -2.61
C ASN A 102 -11.71 1.38 -1.52
N PHE A 103 -10.95 2.46 -1.71
CA PHE A 103 -9.90 2.94 -0.83
C PHE A 103 -9.77 4.46 -0.97
N PRO A 104 -9.32 5.18 0.07
CA PRO A 104 -9.12 6.62 0.00
C PRO A 104 -8.10 7.00 -1.08
N VAL A 105 -8.37 8.08 -1.79
CA VAL A 105 -7.40 8.74 -2.66
C VAL A 105 -7.07 10.08 -1.99
N VAL A 106 -5.81 10.29 -1.64
CA VAL A 106 -5.32 11.51 -1.01
C VAL A 106 -4.95 12.48 -2.12
N TRP A 107 -5.81 13.49 -2.31
CA TRP A 107 -5.62 14.53 -3.30
C TRP A 107 -4.62 15.57 -2.83
N SER A 108 -4.08 16.34 -3.77
CA SER A 108 -3.10 17.40 -3.47
C SER A 108 -3.60 18.42 -2.43
N GLU A 109 -4.90 18.72 -2.41
CA GLU A 109 -5.55 19.62 -1.46
C GLU A 109 -5.48 19.08 -0.02
N ASP A 110 -5.82 17.79 0.17
CA ASP A 110 -5.75 17.13 1.48
C ASP A 110 -4.31 16.83 1.92
N ARG A 111 -3.42 16.59 0.94
CA ARG A 111 -2.03 16.19 1.17
C ARG A 111 -1.25 17.24 1.95
N ALA A 112 -1.47 18.53 1.68
CA ALA A 112 -0.66 19.60 2.25
C ALA A 112 -0.70 19.60 3.79
N GLU A 113 -1.87 19.39 4.38
CA GLU A 113 -2.04 19.34 5.84
C GLU A 113 -1.36 18.12 6.45
N PHE A 114 -1.49 16.94 5.83
CA PHE A 114 -0.82 15.73 6.29
C PHE A 114 0.69 15.78 6.11
N GLU A 115 1.18 16.34 5.01
CA GLU A 115 2.61 16.38 4.67
C GLU A 115 3.40 17.21 5.70
N GLU A 116 2.85 18.32 6.20
CA GLU A 116 3.48 19.11 7.25
C GLU A 116 3.62 18.31 8.57
N ILE A 117 2.57 17.57 8.95
CA ILE A 117 2.59 16.73 10.16
C ILE A 117 3.58 15.58 9.98
N CYS A 118 3.54 14.89 8.84
CA CYS A 118 4.47 13.81 8.51
C CYS A 118 5.93 14.29 8.50
N GLN A 119 6.18 15.48 7.97
CA GLN A 119 7.51 16.10 7.96
C GLN A 119 8.02 16.33 9.40
N LYS A 120 7.21 16.96 10.26
CA LYS A 120 7.55 17.16 11.68
C LYS A 120 7.84 15.84 12.41
N MET A 121 7.04 14.80 12.14
CA MET A 121 7.29 13.47 12.71
C MET A 121 8.59 12.86 12.19
N SER A 122 8.92 13.06 10.91
CA SER A 122 10.17 12.56 10.32
C SER A 122 11.40 13.21 10.95
N GLU A 123 11.34 14.50 11.25
CA GLU A 123 12.41 15.24 11.94
C GLU A 123 12.64 14.71 13.35
N GLN A 124 11.56 14.46 14.10
CA GLN A 124 11.65 13.83 15.43
C GLN A 124 12.24 12.42 15.35
N PHE A 125 11.84 11.65 14.33
CA PHE A 125 12.39 10.32 14.10
C PHE A 125 13.90 10.39 13.83
N VAL A 126 14.38 11.33 13.02
CA VAL A 126 15.81 11.53 12.75
C VAL A 126 16.57 11.78 14.04
N VAL A 127 16.09 12.69 14.90
CA VAL A 127 16.72 12.98 16.19
C VAL A 127 16.82 11.73 17.06
N ILE A 128 15.75 10.95 17.18
CA ILE A 128 15.72 9.71 17.97
C ILE A 128 16.71 8.68 17.38
N PHE A 129 16.74 8.56 16.05
CA PHE A 129 17.62 7.62 15.37
C PHE A 129 19.10 7.99 15.56
N GLU A 130 19.46 9.26 15.42
CA GLU A 130 20.82 9.76 15.64
C GLU A 130 21.28 9.53 17.09
N GLN A 131 20.40 9.72 18.06
CA GLN A 131 20.68 9.43 19.47
C GLN A 131 20.88 7.92 19.72
N ALA A 132 20.14 7.07 19.02
CA ALA A 132 20.25 5.61 19.14
C ALA A 132 21.41 5.02 18.32
N ARG A 133 21.97 5.76 17.36
CA ARG A 133 22.99 5.29 16.41
C ARG A 133 24.18 4.58 17.07
N PRO A 134 24.80 5.09 18.16
CA PRO A 134 25.93 4.40 18.79
C PRO A 134 25.57 3.01 19.32
N GLN A 135 24.33 2.79 19.75
CA GLN A 135 23.85 1.48 20.22
C GLN A 135 23.66 0.52 19.05
N PHE A 136 23.19 1.01 17.90
CA PHE A 136 23.10 0.20 16.68
C PHE A 136 24.48 -0.18 16.16
N GLU A 137 25.44 0.75 16.14
CA GLU A 137 26.83 0.48 15.73
C GLU A 137 27.47 -0.56 16.67
N GLN A 138 27.32 -0.40 17.99
CA GLN A 138 27.81 -1.38 18.96
C GLN A 138 27.15 -2.77 18.80
N ALA A 139 25.87 -2.81 18.40
CA ALA A 139 25.20 -4.07 18.11
C ALA A 139 25.74 -4.71 16.82
N PHE A 140 26.00 -3.91 15.78
CA PHE A 140 26.59 -4.35 14.52
C PHE A 140 27.98 -4.96 14.71
N ASP A 141 28.84 -4.35 15.53
CA ASP A 141 30.19 -4.85 15.82
C ASP A 141 30.20 -6.25 16.46
N LYS A 142 29.10 -6.66 17.08
CA LYS A 142 28.93 -7.98 17.67
C LYS A 142 28.40 -9.03 16.68
N MET A 143 28.04 -8.62 15.46
CA MET A 143 27.47 -9.49 14.44
C MET A 143 28.53 -9.99 13.47
N SER A 144 28.35 -11.20 12.93
CA SER A 144 29.18 -11.74 11.83
C SER A 144 28.99 -11.04 10.48
N LEU A 145 28.30 -9.89 10.44
CA LEU A 145 27.99 -9.17 9.19
C LEU A 145 29.23 -8.44 8.66
N ALA A 146 30.00 -7.79 9.54
CA ALA A 146 31.25 -7.13 9.18
C ALA A 146 32.28 -8.13 8.62
N GLU A 147 32.39 -9.32 9.25
CA GLU A 147 33.26 -10.41 8.78
C GLU A 147 32.88 -10.92 7.38
N LYS A 148 31.62 -10.73 6.97
CA LYS A 148 31.09 -11.09 5.65
C LYS A 148 31.18 -9.95 4.63
N GLY A 149 31.84 -8.84 4.99
CA GLY A 149 32.05 -7.69 4.11
C GLY A 149 30.86 -6.74 3.98
N TRP A 150 29.87 -6.84 4.87
CA TRP A 150 28.78 -5.86 4.94
C TRP A 150 29.19 -4.68 5.82
N GLU A 151 28.65 -3.50 5.50
CA GLU A 151 28.80 -2.28 6.28
C GLU A 151 27.52 -1.97 7.06
N PHE A 152 27.64 -1.12 8.09
CA PHE A 152 26.48 -0.66 8.86
C PHE A 152 25.39 -0.03 7.97
N ALA A 153 25.82 0.70 6.94
CA ALA A 153 24.92 1.37 5.99
C ALA A 153 24.04 0.38 5.20
N ASP A 154 24.51 -0.85 4.95
CA ASP A 154 23.75 -1.88 4.24
C ASP A 154 22.51 -2.33 5.02
N LEU A 155 22.48 -2.09 6.33
CA LEU A 155 21.35 -2.42 7.21
C LEU A 155 20.30 -1.31 7.31
N ALA A 156 20.48 -0.17 6.61
CA ALA A 156 19.56 0.96 6.70
C ALA A 156 18.09 0.53 6.50
N GLN A 157 17.80 -0.19 5.41
CA GLN A 157 16.45 -0.66 5.11
C GLN A 157 15.91 -1.66 6.14
N TYR A 158 16.79 -2.49 6.72
CA TYR A 158 16.41 -3.40 7.79
C TYR A 158 15.96 -2.61 9.04
N PHE A 159 16.71 -1.57 9.44
CA PHE A 159 16.35 -0.73 10.58
C PHE A 159 15.03 -0.02 10.38
N TYR A 160 14.83 0.65 9.24
CA TYR A 160 13.57 1.35 8.93
C TYR A 160 12.38 0.39 8.97
N THR A 161 12.52 -0.79 8.36
CA THR A 161 11.47 -1.81 8.33
C THR A 161 11.12 -2.30 9.74
N CYS A 162 12.13 -2.61 10.56
CA CYS A 162 11.92 -3.05 11.94
C CYS A 162 11.19 -2.00 12.77
N ILE A 163 11.61 -0.73 12.68
CA ILE A 163 11.02 0.36 13.46
C ILE A 163 9.58 0.63 13.01
N GLN A 164 9.34 0.77 11.70
CA GLN A 164 8.00 1.01 11.15
C GLN A 164 7.01 -0.07 11.58
N ARG A 165 7.41 -1.35 11.49
CA ARG A 165 6.57 -2.48 11.90
C ARG A 165 6.27 -2.49 13.40
N GLY A 166 7.30 -2.25 14.21
CA GLY A 166 7.16 -2.17 15.66
C GLY A 166 6.23 -1.02 16.07
N ALA A 167 6.39 0.15 15.46
CA ALA A 167 5.55 1.32 15.68
C ALA A 167 4.09 1.05 15.30
N ARG A 168 3.83 0.52 14.10
CA ARG A 168 2.48 0.17 13.65
C ARG A 168 1.79 -0.81 14.61
N LYS A 169 2.47 -1.92 14.95
CA LYS A 169 1.96 -2.91 15.90
C LYS A 169 1.62 -2.28 17.25
N THR A 170 2.51 -1.44 17.78
CA THR A 170 2.30 -0.76 19.06
C THR A 170 1.10 0.19 19.01
N LEU A 171 0.92 0.92 17.92
CA LEU A 171 -0.22 1.83 17.72
C LEU A 171 -1.55 1.07 17.63
N GLU A 172 -1.57 -0.12 17.02
CA GLU A 172 -2.74 -0.99 16.97
C GLU A 172 -3.07 -1.59 18.34
N GLU A 173 -2.07 -2.11 19.06
CA GLU A 173 -2.25 -2.67 20.41
C GLU A 173 -2.76 -1.63 21.41
N ARG A 174 -2.39 -0.35 21.23
CA ARG A 174 -2.86 0.78 22.04
C ARG A 174 -4.21 1.33 21.60
N GLY A 175 -4.79 0.82 20.51
CA GLY A 175 -6.04 1.32 19.95
C GLY A 175 -5.95 2.71 19.31
N THR A 176 -4.74 3.25 19.10
CA THR A 176 -4.53 4.52 18.39
C THR A 176 -4.81 4.38 16.91
N LEU A 177 -4.49 3.22 16.33
CA LEU A 177 -4.85 2.87 14.95
C LEU A 177 -5.68 1.58 14.94
N PRO A 178 -6.66 1.45 14.03
CA PRO A 178 -7.35 0.19 13.85
C PRO A 178 -6.41 -0.85 13.21
N PRO A 179 -6.61 -2.15 13.48
CA PRO A 179 -5.91 -3.21 12.78
C PRO A 179 -6.24 -3.20 11.29
N ALA A 180 -5.38 -3.80 10.47
CA ALA A 180 -5.63 -3.95 9.04
C ALA A 180 -6.97 -4.67 8.78
N LYS A 181 -7.76 -4.13 7.84
CA LYS A 181 -9.03 -4.74 7.44
C LYS A 181 -8.77 -5.96 6.55
N LYS A 182 -9.42 -7.07 6.87
CA LYS A 182 -9.51 -8.26 6.01
C LYS A 182 -10.58 -8.04 4.96
N HIS A 183 -10.18 -8.09 3.69
CA HIS A 183 -11.05 -8.00 2.53
C HIS A 183 -11.61 -9.38 2.19
N ARG A 184 -12.75 -9.44 1.48
CA ARG A 184 -13.44 -10.71 1.16
C ARG A 184 -12.58 -11.68 0.35
N ASN A 185 -11.65 -11.13 -0.42
CA ASN A 185 -10.66 -11.88 -1.19
C ASN A 185 -9.52 -12.48 -0.33
N GLY A 186 -9.56 -12.30 1.00
CA GLY A 186 -8.56 -12.82 1.93
C GLY A 186 -7.23 -12.08 1.94
N VAL A 187 -7.17 -10.91 1.29
CA VAL A 187 -6.03 -10.00 1.37
C VAL A 187 -6.28 -8.98 2.49
N GLU A 188 -5.25 -8.73 3.29
CA GLU A 188 -5.27 -7.69 4.30
C GLU A 188 -4.61 -6.46 3.70
N TRP A 189 -5.37 -5.38 3.53
CA TRP A 189 -4.80 -4.11 3.09
C TRP A 189 -5.55 -2.92 3.68
N VAL A 190 -4.77 -1.88 3.96
CA VAL A 190 -5.20 -0.55 4.39
C VAL A 190 -4.68 0.37 3.29
N PHE A 191 -5.49 0.70 2.29
CA PHE A 191 -4.97 1.49 1.17
C PHE A 191 -5.24 2.97 1.28
N TRP A 192 -4.33 3.73 0.68
CA TRP A 192 -4.56 5.02 0.04
C TRP A 192 -3.79 5.04 -1.30
N ALA A 193 -4.20 5.88 -2.24
CA ALA A 193 -3.38 6.29 -3.38
C ALA A 193 -3.13 7.81 -3.30
N GLU A 194 -2.05 8.29 -3.92
CA GLU A 194 -1.72 9.72 -3.93
C GLU A 194 -1.76 10.24 -5.37
N GLU A 195 -2.28 11.45 -5.53
CA GLU A 195 -2.11 12.19 -6.78
C GLU A 195 -0.61 12.48 -7.01
N PRO A 196 -0.08 12.24 -8.22
CA PRO A 196 1.31 12.58 -8.51
C PRO A 196 1.52 14.09 -8.40
N LYS A 197 2.63 14.51 -7.75
CA LYS A 197 3.05 15.91 -7.75
C LYS A 197 3.26 16.33 -9.22
N THR A 198 2.43 17.24 -9.74
CA THR A 198 2.71 17.85 -11.03
C THR A 198 3.96 18.70 -10.86
N ASN A 199 5.09 18.27 -11.42
CA ASN A 199 6.22 19.16 -11.60
C ASN A 199 5.72 20.32 -12.44
N GLY A 200 5.53 21.49 -11.83
CA GLY A 200 5.03 22.68 -12.50
C GLY A 200 5.77 22.90 -13.81
N LYS A 201 5.02 23.20 -14.87
CA LYS A 201 5.60 23.80 -16.07
C LYS A 201 6.00 25.24 -15.77
#